data_AF-A0A200Q7Q4-F1
#
_entry.id   AF-A0A200Q7Q4-F1
#
_cell.length_a   1.000
_cell.length_b   1.000
_cell.length_c   1.000
_cell.angle_alpha   90.00
_cell.angle_beta   90.00
_cell.angle_gamma   90.00
#
_symmetry.space_group_name_H-M   'P 1'
#
loop_
_entity.id
_entity.type
_entity.pdbx_description
1 polymer ?
#
loop_
_entity_poly.entity_id
_entity_poly.type
_entity_poly.pdbx_seq_one_letter_code
_entity_poly.pdbx_strand_id
1 'polypeptide(L)'
;MSSDINELDRRVIYQNNTLTNLLTTSRSTPGESVMCEEKLVREAVDTLLDNGNRRQPMRDSHNKVYKSFSDVIEGKEGRFRETLLGKRVDYSGRSVIVVGPSLSLHRCGLPREIAIELFQTFVIRGLIRQHVASNIGVAKSKIREKEPIVWEILQEVMQGHPVLLNRAPTLHRLGIQAFQPILVEGRAICLHPLVRKGFNADFDGDQMAVHVPLSLEAQAEARLLMFSHMNLLSPAIGDPISIPTQDMLMGLYVLTIGNRRVPMMHLELTGRNESI
;
A
#
# COMPACT_ATOMS: atom_id res chain seq x y z
N MET A 1 -11.38 11.45 -25.79
CA MET A 1 -10.79 10.24 -26.39
C MET A 1 -11.80 9.12 -26.27
N SER A 2 -12.19 8.49 -27.38
CA SER A 2 -13.16 7.39 -27.38
C SER A 2 -12.48 6.13 -26.88
N SER A 3 -13.16 5.30 -26.09
CA SER A 3 -12.62 4.00 -25.67
C SER A 3 -12.54 3.05 -26.87
N ASP A 4 -11.63 2.08 -26.82
CA ASP A 4 -11.51 1.02 -27.83
C ASP A 4 -12.85 0.28 -28.01
N ILE A 5 -13.58 0.05 -26.91
CA ILE A 5 -14.93 -0.56 -26.89
C ILE A 5 -15.93 0.27 -27.71
N ASN A 6 -15.95 1.60 -27.54
CA ASN A 6 -16.89 2.45 -28.26
C ASN A 6 -16.67 2.39 -29.77
N GLU A 7 -15.44 2.17 -30.23
CA GLU A 7 -15.13 2.02 -31.65
C GLU A 7 -15.62 0.68 -32.20
N LEU A 8 -15.44 -0.39 -31.43
CA LEU A 8 -16.01 -1.71 -31.75
C LEU A 8 -17.55 -1.68 -31.74
N ASP A 9 -18.16 -0.99 -30.78
CA ASP A 9 -19.63 -0.81 -30.68
C ASP A 9 -20.19 -0.05 -31.88
N ARG A 10 -19.54 1.05 -32.30
CA ARG A 10 -19.95 1.80 -33.50
C ARG A 10 -19.95 0.92 -34.74
N ARG A 11 -18.99 0.02 -34.86
CA ARG A 11 -18.91 -0.91 -35.98
C ARG A 11 -20.06 -1.91 -35.96
N VAL A 12 -20.42 -2.46 -34.79
CA VAL A 12 -21.59 -3.35 -34.65
C VAL A 12 -22.87 -2.61 -35.07
N ILE A 13 -23.06 -1.38 -34.58
CA ILE A 13 -24.23 -0.55 -34.92
C ILE A 13 -24.28 -0.28 -36.43
N TYR A 14 -23.14 0.08 -37.04
CA TYR A 14 -23.06 0.35 -38.47
C TYR A 14 -23.45 -0.88 -39.31
N GLN A 15 -22.85 -2.05 -39.02
CA GLN A 15 -23.16 -3.29 -39.76
C GLN A 15 -24.63 -3.71 -39.59
N ASN A 16 -25.18 -3.57 -38.37
CA ASN A 16 -26.57 -3.91 -38.10
C ASN A 16 -27.55 -2.99 -38.84
N ASN A 17 -27.27 -1.68 -38.91
CA ASN A 17 -28.08 -0.73 -39.67
C ASN A 17 -28.01 -1.01 -41.17
N THR A 18 -26.84 -1.37 -41.69
CA THR A 18 -26.67 -1.78 -43.10
C THR A 18 -27.51 -3.01 -43.43
N LEU A 19 -27.45 -4.05 -42.60
CA LEU A 19 -28.28 -5.25 -42.75
C LEU A 19 -29.79 -4.92 -42.70
N THR A 20 -30.20 -4.09 -41.74
CA THR A 20 -31.60 -3.65 -41.59
C THR A 20 -32.10 -2.89 -42.81
N ASN A 21 -31.28 -1.97 -43.34
CA ASN A 21 -31.59 -1.22 -44.55
C ASN A 21 -31.71 -2.13 -45.78
N LEU A 22 -30.84 -3.14 -45.90
CA LEU A 22 -30.89 -4.13 -46.98
C LEU A 22 -32.21 -4.91 -46.94
N LEU A 23 -32.59 -5.43 -45.76
CA LEU A 23 -33.83 -6.20 -45.58
C LEU A 23 -35.10 -5.37 -45.83
N THR A 24 -35.11 -4.08 -45.46
CA THR A 24 -36.28 -3.21 -45.63
C THR A 24 -36.43 -2.67 -47.05
N THR A 25 -35.33 -2.42 -47.75
CA THR A 25 -35.33 -1.77 -49.07
C THR A 25 -35.60 -2.76 -50.22
N SER A 26 -35.32 -4.05 -50.05
CA SER A 26 -35.27 -4.99 -51.18
C SER A 26 -36.15 -6.23 -51.00
N ARG A 27 -37.29 -6.27 -51.71
CA ARG A 27 -38.16 -7.46 -51.83
C ARG A 27 -37.55 -8.59 -52.69
N SER A 28 -36.41 -8.35 -53.34
CA SER A 28 -35.79 -9.24 -54.31
C SER A 28 -34.26 -9.28 -54.18
N THR A 29 -33.74 -9.22 -52.96
CA THR A 29 -32.29 -9.40 -52.72
C THR A 29 -31.91 -10.88 -52.79
N PRO A 30 -30.79 -11.21 -53.46
CA PRO A 30 -30.24 -12.56 -53.42
C PRO A 30 -29.92 -12.97 -51.97
N GLY A 31 -30.28 -14.20 -51.60
CA GLY A 31 -29.98 -14.73 -50.26
C GLY A 31 -28.49 -14.71 -49.92
N GLU A 32 -27.62 -14.83 -50.93
CA GLU A 32 -26.17 -14.75 -50.78
C GLU A 32 -25.71 -13.39 -50.21
N SER A 33 -26.32 -12.28 -50.65
CA SER A 33 -25.98 -10.94 -50.15
C SER A 33 -26.37 -10.76 -48.69
N VAL A 34 -27.52 -11.32 -48.28
CA VAL A 34 -27.98 -11.29 -46.88
C VAL A 34 -27.02 -12.10 -46.01
N MET A 35 -26.62 -13.30 -46.45
CA MET A 35 -25.67 -14.14 -45.72
C MET A 35 -24.30 -13.49 -45.54
N CYS A 36 -23.85 -12.70 -46.52
CA CYS A 36 -22.61 -11.92 -46.41
C CYS A 36 -22.70 -10.83 -45.33
N GLU A 37 -23.78 -10.05 -45.30
CA GLU A 37 -23.99 -9.00 -44.28
C GLU A 37 -24.19 -9.59 -42.87
N GLU A 38 -24.93 -10.70 -42.74
CA GLU A 38 -25.06 -11.43 -41.48
C GLU A 38 -23.70 -11.89 -40.94
N LYS A 39 -22.82 -12.35 -41.83
CA LYS A 39 -21.46 -12.72 -41.47
C LYS A 39 -20.66 -11.51 -40.96
N LEU A 40 -20.78 -10.34 -41.59
CA LEU A 40 -20.10 -9.11 -41.14
C LEU A 40 -20.60 -8.63 -39.77
N VAL A 41 -21.91 -8.73 -39.51
CA VAL A 41 -22.47 -8.40 -38.18
C VAL A 41 -21.96 -9.38 -37.13
N ARG A 42 -22.00 -10.69 -37.40
CA ARG A 42 -21.43 -11.71 -36.51
C ARG A 42 -19.97 -11.43 -36.23
N GLU A 43 -19.22 -11.08 -37.27
CA GLU A 43 -17.81 -10.78 -37.12
C GLU A 43 -17.53 -9.55 -36.27
N ALA A 44 -18.35 -8.50 -36.41
CA ALA A 44 -18.25 -7.30 -35.58
C ALA A 44 -18.55 -7.62 -34.09
N VAL A 45 -19.57 -8.43 -33.83
CA VAL A 45 -19.93 -8.86 -32.46
C VAL A 45 -18.84 -9.73 -31.86
N ASP A 46 -18.29 -10.69 -32.61
CA ASP A 46 -17.17 -11.51 -32.15
C ASP A 46 -15.96 -10.63 -31.78
N THR A 47 -15.60 -9.64 -32.61
CA THR A 47 -14.47 -8.73 -32.31
C THR A 47 -14.71 -7.87 -31.08
N LEU A 48 -15.96 -7.49 -30.81
CA LEU A 48 -16.33 -6.72 -29.62
C LEU A 48 -16.15 -7.57 -28.35
N LEU A 49 -16.59 -8.83 -28.38
CA LEU A 49 -16.51 -9.75 -27.24
C LEU A 49 -15.09 -10.26 -27.01
N ASP A 50 -14.44 -10.74 -28.08
CA ASP A 50 -13.10 -11.34 -28.03
C ASP A 50 -12.37 -11.13 -29.37
N ASN A 51 -11.52 -10.10 -29.40
CA ASN A 51 -10.69 -9.78 -30.55
C ASN A 51 -9.43 -10.67 -30.64
N GLY A 52 -9.04 -11.31 -29.53
CA GLY A 52 -7.79 -12.06 -29.40
C GLY A 52 -7.83 -13.45 -30.01
N ASN A 53 -9.01 -14.10 -30.03
CA ASN A 53 -9.19 -15.45 -30.57
C ASN A 53 -9.16 -15.55 -32.11
N ARG A 54 -8.98 -14.43 -32.83
CA ARG A 54 -8.92 -14.40 -34.29
C ARG A 54 -7.48 -14.53 -34.81
N ARG A 55 -7.35 -15.16 -35.99
CA ARG A 55 -6.05 -15.25 -36.72
C ARG A 55 -5.46 -13.86 -37.01
N GLN A 56 -6.31 -12.86 -37.23
CA GLN A 56 -5.89 -11.47 -37.42
C GLN A 56 -6.75 -10.56 -36.54
N PRO A 57 -6.22 -10.03 -35.44
CA PRO A 57 -6.96 -9.14 -34.55
C PRO A 57 -7.17 -7.79 -35.21
N MET A 58 -8.30 -7.16 -34.93
CA MET A 58 -8.61 -5.83 -35.44
C MET A 58 -7.72 -4.79 -34.77
N ARG A 59 -7.21 -3.85 -35.58
CA ARG A 59 -6.27 -2.82 -35.17
C ARG A 59 -6.75 -1.43 -35.57
N ASP A 60 -6.29 -0.44 -34.83
CA ASP A 60 -6.51 0.97 -35.13
C ASP A 60 -5.56 1.47 -36.25
N SER A 61 -5.71 2.75 -36.61
CA SER A 61 -4.85 3.41 -37.61
C SER A 61 -3.37 3.48 -37.20
N HIS A 62 -3.05 3.29 -35.91
CA HIS A 62 -1.68 3.25 -35.38
C HIS A 62 -1.17 1.82 -35.20
N ASN A 63 -1.85 0.83 -35.79
CA ASN A 63 -1.51 -0.59 -35.71
C ASN A 63 -1.58 -1.19 -34.28
N LYS A 64 -2.27 -0.53 -33.35
CA LYS A 64 -2.58 -1.03 -32.01
C LYS A 64 -3.84 -1.88 -32.06
N VAL A 65 -3.78 -3.05 -31.44
CA VAL A 65 -4.95 -3.96 -31.32
C VAL A 65 -5.99 -3.32 -30.39
N TYR A 66 -7.25 -3.30 -30.83
CA TYR A 66 -8.36 -2.85 -29.99
C TYR A 66 -8.57 -3.83 -28.82
N LYS A 67 -8.70 -3.30 -27.60
CA LYS A 67 -9.06 -4.10 -26.42
C LYS A 67 -10.56 -4.46 -26.48
N SER A 68 -10.85 -5.76 -26.49
CA SER A 68 -12.21 -6.32 -26.42
C SER A 68 -12.74 -6.39 -24.99
N PHE A 69 -14.00 -6.80 -24.80
CA PHE A 69 -14.54 -7.03 -23.45
C PHE A 69 -13.76 -8.08 -22.67
N SER A 70 -13.35 -9.17 -23.32
CA SER A 70 -12.55 -10.22 -22.68
C SER A 70 -11.20 -9.68 -22.19
N ASP A 71 -10.52 -8.87 -23.01
CA ASP A 71 -9.23 -8.24 -22.64
C ASP A 71 -9.34 -7.24 -21.48
N VAL A 72 -10.51 -6.61 -21.31
CA VAL A 72 -10.77 -5.70 -20.19
C VAL A 72 -10.89 -6.48 -18.88
N ILE A 73 -11.42 -7.70 -18.95
CA ILE A 73 -11.65 -8.53 -17.77
C ILE A 73 -10.39 -9.32 -17.41
N GLU A 74 -9.76 -9.94 -18.40
CA GLU A 74 -8.63 -10.86 -18.26
C GLU A 74 -7.27 -10.18 -18.32
N GLY A 75 -6.22 -10.94 -18.02
CA GLY A 75 -4.83 -10.45 -18.08
C GLY A 75 -4.39 -9.66 -16.85
N LYS A 76 -3.14 -9.19 -16.88
CA LYS A 76 -2.48 -8.49 -15.75
C LYS A 76 -3.08 -7.10 -15.51
N GLU A 77 -3.39 -6.39 -16.59
CA GLU A 77 -4.08 -5.09 -16.60
C GLU A 77 -5.61 -5.23 -16.62
N GLY A 78 -6.11 -6.47 -16.47
CA GLY A 78 -7.54 -6.75 -16.44
C GLY A 78 -8.18 -6.29 -15.14
N ARG A 79 -9.51 -6.11 -15.17
CA ARG A 79 -10.30 -5.64 -14.02
C ARG A 79 -10.09 -6.49 -12.77
N PHE A 80 -9.98 -7.81 -12.90
CA PHE A 80 -9.81 -8.69 -11.74
C PHE A 80 -8.50 -8.44 -11.00
N ARG A 81 -7.38 -8.39 -11.70
CA ARG A 81 -6.06 -8.30 -11.07
C ARG A 81 -5.70 -6.88 -10.66
N GLU A 82 -5.94 -5.91 -11.55
CA GLU A 82 -5.51 -4.53 -11.32
C GLU A 82 -6.48 -3.73 -10.45
N THR A 83 -7.80 -3.96 -10.58
CA THR A 83 -8.84 -3.12 -9.94
C THR A 83 -9.56 -3.80 -8.77
N LEU A 84 -9.85 -5.11 -8.87
CA LEU A 84 -10.56 -5.81 -7.81
C LEU A 84 -9.61 -6.24 -6.69
N LEU A 85 -8.49 -6.88 -7.03
CA LEU A 85 -7.46 -7.30 -6.07
C LEU A 85 -6.46 -6.18 -5.75
N GLY A 86 -6.05 -5.41 -6.76
CA GLY A 86 -5.31 -4.18 -6.57
C GLY A 86 -6.27 -3.02 -6.31
N LYS A 87 -6.15 -2.34 -5.17
CA LYS A 87 -6.88 -1.09 -4.92
C LYS A 87 -5.95 -0.04 -4.38
N ARG A 88 -6.07 1.17 -4.93
CA ARG A 88 -5.51 2.36 -4.31
C ARG A 88 -6.39 2.70 -3.12
N VAL A 89 -5.76 3.01 -2.00
CA VAL A 89 -6.44 3.24 -0.71
C VAL A 89 -6.08 4.61 -0.16
N ASP A 90 -7.08 5.30 0.38
CA ASP A 90 -6.90 6.54 1.13
C ASP A 90 -6.28 6.26 2.50
N TYR A 91 -5.98 7.32 3.26
CA TYR A 91 -5.31 7.22 4.57
C TYR A 91 -4.01 6.42 4.50
N SER A 92 -3.27 6.62 3.41
CA SER A 92 -1.97 6.01 3.16
C SER A 92 -0.91 7.06 2.81
N GLY A 93 0.34 6.75 3.16
CA GLY A 93 1.50 7.60 2.89
C GLY A 93 2.71 6.74 2.51
N ARG A 94 3.76 7.36 1.98
CA ARG A 94 5.03 6.67 1.70
C ARG A 94 6.20 7.61 1.99
N SER A 95 7.24 7.08 2.63
CA SER A 95 8.51 7.79 2.78
C SER A 95 9.70 6.84 2.88
N VAL A 96 10.89 7.41 2.77
CA VAL A 96 12.16 6.72 3.01
C VAL A 96 12.26 6.34 4.48
N ILE A 97 12.85 5.18 4.76
CA ILE A 97 13.08 4.72 6.13
C ILE A 97 14.49 5.07 6.61
N VAL A 98 14.59 5.39 7.90
CA VAL A 98 15.85 5.64 8.60
C VAL A 98 15.89 4.85 9.90
N VAL A 99 17.09 4.63 10.42
CA VAL A 99 17.28 3.89 11.66
C VAL A 99 16.80 4.71 12.86
N GLY A 100 15.94 4.13 13.71
CA GLY A 100 15.50 4.70 14.98
C GLY A 100 15.96 3.83 16.15
N PRO A 101 17.23 3.91 16.57
CA PRO A 101 17.80 2.98 17.56
C PRO A 101 17.25 3.18 18.98
N SER A 102 16.72 4.37 19.29
CA SER A 102 16.11 4.69 20.59
C SER A 102 14.64 4.27 20.69
N LEU A 103 14.03 3.79 19.61
CA LEU A 103 12.65 3.35 19.59
C LEU A 103 12.49 2.05 20.36
N SER A 104 11.31 1.81 20.93
CA SER A 104 10.93 0.47 21.37
C SER A 104 10.51 -0.37 20.16
N LEU A 105 10.62 -1.70 20.25
CA LEU A 105 10.33 -2.62 19.14
C LEU A 105 8.93 -2.40 18.52
N HIS A 106 7.94 -2.06 19.36
CA HIS A 106 6.54 -1.82 18.98
C HIS A 106 6.24 -0.40 18.48
N ARG A 107 7.23 0.49 18.43
CA ARG A 107 7.05 1.89 18.03
C ARG A 107 7.72 2.17 16.68
N CYS A 108 7.16 3.12 15.94
CA CYS A 108 7.79 3.68 14.75
C CYS A 108 7.73 5.21 14.80
N GLY A 109 8.73 5.89 14.25
CA GLY A 109 8.72 7.34 14.07
C GLY A 109 7.97 7.72 12.80
N LEU A 110 6.95 8.56 12.93
CA LEU A 110 6.19 9.10 11.82
C LEU A 110 6.48 10.61 11.66
N PRO A 111 6.90 11.06 10.47
CA PRO A 111 7.11 12.47 10.18
C PRO A 111 5.86 13.32 10.42
N ARG A 112 6.05 14.53 10.96
CA ARG A 112 4.96 15.50 11.19
C ARG A 112 4.13 15.78 9.94
N GLU A 113 4.78 15.95 8.78
CA GLU A 113 4.10 16.24 7.51
C GLU A 113 3.17 15.09 7.08
N ILE A 114 3.58 13.83 7.30
CA ILE A 114 2.78 12.66 6.95
C ILE A 114 1.69 12.44 7.99
N ALA A 115 2.02 12.58 9.28
CA ALA A 115 1.09 12.38 10.37
C ALA A 115 -0.10 13.35 10.30
N ILE A 116 0.13 14.63 10.01
CA ILE A 116 -0.95 15.62 9.98
C ILE A 116 -1.94 15.37 8.83
N GLU A 117 -1.46 14.89 7.68
CA GLU A 117 -2.31 14.52 6.54
C GLU A 117 -3.11 13.25 6.83
N LEU A 118 -2.45 12.20 7.32
CA LEU A 118 -3.11 10.92 7.63
C LEU A 118 -4.16 11.04 8.74
N PHE A 119 -3.88 11.84 9.76
CA PHE A 119 -4.76 11.99 10.92
C PHE A 119 -5.64 13.25 10.86
N GLN A 120 -5.67 13.96 9.74
CA GLN A 120 -6.31 15.28 9.62
C GLN A 120 -7.76 15.28 10.13
N THR A 121 -8.56 14.28 9.73
CA THR A 121 -9.96 14.16 10.15
C THR A 121 -10.10 14.01 11.67
N PHE A 122 -9.22 13.22 12.29
CA PHE A 122 -9.22 12.99 13.73
C PHE A 122 -8.79 14.23 14.50
N VAL A 123 -7.80 14.96 13.99
CA VAL A 123 -7.34 16.24 14.56
C VAL A 123 -8.44 17.30 14.49
N ILE A 124 -9.15 17.41 13.34
CA ILE A 124 -10.30 18.32 13.21
C ILE A 124 -11.37 18.00 14.27
N ARG A 125 -11.68 16.72 14.46
CA ARG A 125 -12.63 16.27 15.49
C ARG A 125 -12.13 16.63 16.90
N GLY A 126 -10.84 16.46 17.18
CA GLY A 126 -10.22 16.83 18.45
C GLY A 126 -10.33 18.32 18.75
N LEU A 127 -10.00 19.17 17.77
CA LEU A 127 -10.06 20.64 17.87
C LEU A 127 -11.48 21.15 18.18
N ILE A 128 -12.49 20.56 17.53
CA ILE A 128 -13.90 20.93 17.78
C ILE A 128 -14.35 20.44 19.16
N ARG A 129 -13.99 19.20 19.54
CA ARG A 129 -14.34 18.61 20.85
C ARG A 129 -13.76 19.40 22.03
N GLN A 130 -12.56 19.93 21.88
CA GLN A 130 -11.90 20.75 22.90
C GLN A 130 -12.29 22.24 22.83
N HIS A 131 -13.26 22.62 22.00
CA HIS A 131 -13.70 24.01 21.78
C HIS A 131 -12.61 24.98 21.30
N VAL A 132 -11.51 24.47 20.73
CA VAL A 132 -10.43 25.26 20.14
C VAL A 132 -10.84 25.81 18.76
N ALA A 133 -11.68 25.07 18.04
CA ALA A 133 -12.27 25.49 16.78
C ALA A 133 -13.80 25.42 16.83
N SER A 134 -14.47 26.47 16.34
CA SER A 134 -15.94 26.53 16.30
C SER A 134 -16.56 25.73 15.15
N ASN A 135 -15.82 25.58 14.04
CA ASN A 135 -16.29 24.85 12.86
C ASN A 135 -15.12 24.18 12.12
N ILE A 136 -15.45 23.33 11.14
CA ILE A 136 -14.47 22.58 10.32
C ILE A 136 -13.55 23.53 9.54
N GLY A 137 -14.07 24.67 9.06
CA GLY A 137 -13.28 25.67 8.32
C GLY A 137 -12.18 26.30 9.16
N VAL A 138 -12.51 26.73 10.37
CA VAL A 138 -11.56 27.28 11.36
C VAL A 138 -10.54 26.22 11.75
N ALA A 139 -10.98 24.98 12.01
CA ALA A 139 -10.06 23.87 12.31
C ALA A 139 -9.05 23.63 11.18
N LYS A 140 -9.50 23.65 9.91
CA LYS A 140 -8.62 23.55 8.74
C LYS A 140 -7.65 24.73 8.63
N SER A 141 -8.08 25.95 8.96
CA SER A 141 -7.18 27.12 8.97
C SER A 141 -6.08 26.96 10.03
N LYS A 142 -6.43 26.56 11.25
CA LYS A 142 -5.47 26.31 12.34
C LYS A 142 -4.44 25.23 11.99
N ILE A 143 -4.89 24.16 11.32
CA ILE A 143 -4.01 23.10 10.79
C ILE A 143 -3.03 23.67 9.74
N ARG A 144 -3.52 24.49 8.82
CA ARG A 144 -2.70 25.14 7.78
C ARG A 144 -1.66 26.10 8.37
N GLU A 145 -2.04 26.82 9.42
CA GLU A 145 -1.19 27.76 10.16
C GLU A 145 -0.19 27.06 11.10
N LYS A 146 -0.32 25.73 11.28
CA LYS A 146 0.56 24.89 12.12
C LYS A 146 0.65 25.39 13.57
N GLU A 147 -0.47 25.81 14.14
CA GLU A 147 -0.54 26.25 15.54
C GLU A 147 -0.01 25.16 16.50
N PRO A 148 0.67 25.54 17.60
CA PRO A 148 1.29 24.58 18.52
C PRO A 148 0.30 23.55 19.09
N ILE A 149 -0.93 23.99 19.38
CA ILE A 149 -2.01 23.14 19.92
C ILE A 149 -2.40 21.98 18.99
N VAL A 150 -2.19 22.14 17.67
CA VAL A 150 -2.47 21.09 16.68
C VAL A 150 -1.54 19.91 16.88
N TRP A 151 -0.28 20.16 17.25
CA TRP A 151 0.70 19.10 17.49
C TRP A 151 0.42 18.32 18.76
N GLU A 152 -0.05 18.99 19.82
CA GLU A 152 -0.47 18.36 21.07
C GLU A 152 -1.67 17.42 20.84
N ILE A 153 -2.70 17.91 20.15
CA ILE A 153 -3.88 17.11 19.79
C ILE A 153 -3.50 15.95 18.87
N LEU A 154 -2.60 16.18 17.90
CA LEU A 154 -2.11 15.13 17.02
C LEU A 154 -1.41 14.01 17.81
N GLN A 155 -0.57 14.36 18.80
CA GLN A 155 0.07 13.36 19.67
C GLN A 155 -0.96 12.55 20.47
N GLU A 156 -1.97 13.21 21.05
CA GLU A 156 -3.07 12.53 21.77
C GLU A 156 -3.81 11.55 20.85
N VAL A 157 -4.19 12.00 19.65
CA VAL A 157 -4.87 11.17 18.65
C VAL A 157 -4.01 9.97 18.26
N MET A 158 -2.72 10.18 17.99
CA MET A 158 -1.81 9.11 17.55
C MET A 158 -1.60 8.05 18.63
N GLN A 159 -1.61 8.40 19.92
CA GLN A 159 -1.52 7.41 21.01
C GLN A 159 -2.65 6.37 20.94
N GLY A 160 -3.85 6.78 20.53
CA GLY A 160 -5.01 5.90 20.37
C GLY A 160 -4.96 4.98 19.14
N HIS A 161 -4.19 5.32 18.10
CA HIS A 161 -4.29 4.69 16.78
C HIS A 161 -2.98 3.99 16.37
N PRO A 162 -2.97 2.67 16.15
CA PRO A 162 -1.83 2.01 15.54
C PRO A 162 -1.72 2.37 14.05
N VAL A 163 -0.54 2.17 13.47
CA VAL A 163 -0.31 2.29 12.01
C VAL A 163 0.31 1.00 11.47
N LEU A 164 0.00 0.68 10.22
CA LEU A 164 0.59 -0.45 9.51
C LEU A 164 1.72 0.06 8.62
N LEU A 165 2.91 -0.51 8.75
CA LEU A 165 4.01 -0.30 7.83
C LEU A 165 4.12 -1.50 6.88
N ASN A 166 4.33 -1.21 5.60
CA ASN A 166 4.49 -2.21 4.55
C ASN A 166 5.67 -1.86 3.64
N ARG A 167 6.53 -2.85 3.34
CA ARG A 167 7.57 -2.75 2.33
C ARG A 167 7.21 -3.60 1.12
N ALA A 168 7.30 -3.00 -0.07
CA ALA A 168 7.18 -3.72 -1.33
C ALA A 168 8.57 -4.21 -1.78
N PRO A 169 8.69 -5.43 -2.34
CA PRO A 169 7.65 -6.46 -2.48
C PRO A 169 7.36 -7.20 -1.17
N THR A 170 6.08 -7.48 -0.90
CA THR A 170 5.64 -8.22 0.29
C THR A 170 5.69 -9.74 0.00
N LEU A 171 6.74 -10.42 0.49
CA LEU A 171 6.95 -11.85 0.22
C LEU A 171 6.26 -12.79 1.23
N HIS A 172 6.05 -12.31 2.45
CA HIS A 172 5.42 -13.06 3.54
C HIS A 172 4.73 -12.11 4.51
N ARG A 173 3.91 -12.66 5.43
CA ARG A 173 3.10 -11.87 6.37
C ARG A 173 3.88 -10.81 7.16
N LEU A 174 5.15 -11.06 7.49
CA LEU A 174 5.98 -10.13 8.27
C LEU A 174 6.41 -8.87 7.49
N GLY A 175 6.15 -8.83 6.18
CA GLY A 175 6.34 -7.63 5.38
C GLY A 175 5.29 -6.56 5.64
N ILE A 176 4.26 -6.85 6.45
CA ILE A 176 3.30 -5.90 6.99
C ILE A 176 3.24 -6.08 8.51
N GLN A 177 3.52 -5.03 9.28
CA GLN A 177 3.40 -5.06 10.73
C GLN A 177 2.79 -3.77 11.26
N ALA A 178 2.15 -3.87 12.43
CA ALA A 178 1.59 -2.75 13.14
C ALA A 178 2.58 -2.16 14.15
N PHE A 179 2.53 -0.85 14.29
CA PHE A 179 3.35 -0.09 15.23
C PHE A 179 2.52 1.00 15.90
N GLN A 180 2.92 1.37 17.11
CA GLN A 180 2.47 2.59 17.75
C GLN A 180 3.28 3.77 17.19
N PRO A 181 2.66 4.71 16.45
CA PRO A 181 3.41 5.81 15.89
C PRO A 181 3.81 6.82 16.96
N ILE A 182 5.01 7.39 16.83
CA ILE A 182 5.46 8.56 17.57
C ILE A 182 5.82 9.67 16.59
N LEU A 183 5.57 10.93 16.96
CA LEU A 183 5.99 12.04 16.10
C LEU A 183 7.51 12.19 16.14
N VAL A 184 8.11 12.31 14.96
CA VAL A 184 9.53 12.62 14.79
C VAL A 184 9.71 13.85 13.90
N GLU A 185 10.84 14.54 14.13
CA GLU A 185 11.29 15.61 13.25
C GLU A 185 11.84 15.03 11.94
N GLY A 186 11.76 15.83 10.86
CA GLY A 186 12.22 15.44 9.53
C GLY A 186 11.11 14.81 8.67
N ARG A 187 11.52 14.13 7.60
CA ARG A 187 10.63 13.59 6.55
C ARG A 187 10.67 12.08 6.40
N ALA A 188 11.56 11.39 7.12
CA ALA A 188 11.76 9.95 7.00
C ALA A 188 11.07 9.18 8.13
N ILE A 189 10.61 7.97 7.84
CA ILE A 189 10.00 7.07 8.83
C ILE A 189 11.13 6.42 9.62
N CYS A 190 11.12 6.56 10.95
CA CYS A 190 12.11 5.91 11.80
C CYS A 190 11.65 4.50 12.17
N LEU A 191 12.50 3.51 11.91
CA LEU A 191 12.20 2.11 12.18
C LEU A 191 13.21 1.49 13.15
N HIS A 192 12.73 0.60 14.01
CA HIS A 192 13.59 -0.15 14.92
C HIS A 192 14.53 -1.09 14.13
N PRO A 193 15.84 -1.14 14.41
CA PRO A 193 16.79 -1.98 13.64
C PRO A 193 16.45 -3.47 13.67
N LEU A 194 15.96 -4.01 14.79
CA LEU A 194 15.60 -5.44 14.91
C LEU A 194 14.37 -5.90 14.09
N VAL A 195 13.52 -5.00 13.60
CA VAL A 195 12.39 -5.40 12.73
C VAL A 195 12.80 -5.46 11.26
N ARG A 196 13.98 -4.95 10.91
CA ARG A 196 14.50 -4.88 9.54
C ARG A 196 14.43 -6.23 8.81
N LYS A 197 14.84 -7.32 9.48
CA LYS A 197 14.85 -8.68 8.91
C LYS A 197 13.44 -9.13 8.51
N GLY A 198 12.42 -8.77 9.30
CA GLY A 198 11.02 -9.06 9.00
C GLY A 198 10.50 -8.33 7.76
N PHE A 199 11.03 -7.17 7.42
CA PHE A 199 10.69 -6.44 6.19
C PHE A 199 11.63 -6.73 5.01
N ASN A 200 12.71 -7.49 5.25
CA ASN A 200 13.84 -7.62 4.34
C ASN A 200 14.38 -6.26 3.86
N ALA A 201 14.40 -5.27 4.75
CA ALA A 201 14.74 -3.88 4.43
C ALA A 201 16.22 -3.57 4.68
N ASP A 202 16.69 -2.45 4.15
CA ASP A 202 17.94 -1.78 4.50
C ASP A 202 17.71 -0.26 4.62
N PHE A 203 18.77 0.50 4.92
CA PHE A 203 18.67 1.94 5.17
C PHE A 203 19.45 2.75 4.13
N ASP A 204 19.49 2.28 2.88
CA ASP A 204 20.23 2.89 1.77
C ASP A 204 19.35 3.71 0.81
N GLY A 205 18.05 3.83 1.10
CA GLY A 205 17.07 4.50 0.25
C GLY A 205 15.71 3.80 0.16
N ASP A 206 15.60 2.63 0.78
CA ASP A 206 14.36 1.87 0.95
C ASP A 206 13.18 2.76 1.42
N GLN A 207 12.00 2.46 0.89
CA GLN A 207 10.77 3.18 1.19
C GLN A 207 9.71 2.24 1.75
N MET A 208 8.93 2.73 2.71
CA MET A 208 7.78 2.02 3.26
C MET A 208 6.49 2.81 3.07
N ALA A 209 5.42 2.08 2.77
CA ALA A 209 4.08 2.61 2.84
C ALA A 209 3.56 2.53 4.28
N VAL A 210 2.80 3.54 4.69
CA VAL A 210 2.08 3.59 5.96
C VAL A 210 0.58 3.61 5.68
N HIS A 211 -0.19 2.88 6.48
CA HIS A 211 -1.65 2.84 6.41
C HIS A 211 -2.25 3.00 7.82
N VAL A 212 -3.39 3.69 7.92
CA VAL A 212 -4.09 3.90 9.19
C VAL A 212 -5.35 3.01 9.26
N PRO A 213 -5.43 2.03 10.17
CA PRO A 213 -6.67 1.31 10.47
C PRO A 213 -7.72 2.26 11.05
N LEU A 214 -8.88 2.36 10.39
CA LEU A 214 -9.92 3.32 10.78
C LEU A 214 -10.98 2.73 11.72
N SER A 215 -11.48 1.52 11.45
CA SER A 215 -12.51 0.89 12.29
C SER A 215 -11.93 0.37 13.59
N LEU A 216 -12.75 0.26 14.62
CA LEU A 216 -12.32 -0.22 15.95
C LEU A 216 -11.87 -1.68 15.88
N GLU A 217 -12.53 -2.48 15.06
CA GLU A 217 -12.20 -3.88 14.81
C GLU A 217 -10.82 -4.01 14.15
N ALA A 218 -10.53 -3.18 13.14
CA ALA A 218 -9.23 -3.19 12.47
C ALA A 218 -8.11 -2.69 13.38
N GLN A 219 -8.39 -1.69 14.22
CA GLN A 219 -7.43 -1.22 15.24
C GLN A 219 -7.16 -2.31 16.29
N ALA A 220 -8.19 -3.04 16.73
CA ALA A 220 -8.05 -4.15 17.67
C ALA A 220 -7.27 -5.31 17.04
N GLU A 221 -7.60 -5.71 15.81
CA GLU A 221 -6.88 -6.74 15.05
C GLU A 221 -5.40 -6.37 14.88
N ALA A 222 -5.12 -5.12 14.51
CA ALA A 222 -3.74 -4.63 14.40
C ALA A 222 -3.00 -4.81 15.74
N ARG A 223 -3.59 -4.36 16.85
CA ARG A 223 -3.01 -4.44 18.20
C ARG A 223 -2.76 -5.88 18.67
N LEU A 224 -3.71 -6.77 18.44
CA LEU A 224 -3.67 -8.15 18.94
C LEU A 224 -2.79 -9.06 18.08
N LEU A 225 -2.82 -8.90 16.76
CA LEU A 225 -2.22 -9.88 15.82
C LEU A 225 -1.03 -9.33 15.05
N MET A 226 -1.02 -8.03 14.73
CA MET A 226 -0.06 -7.46 13.78
C MET A 226 1.08 -6.70 14.43
N PHE A 227 1.00 -6.36 15.72
CA PHE A 227 2.07 -5.59 16.38
C PHE A 227 3.42 -6.30 16.26
N SER A 228 4.47 -5.53 15.99
CA SER A 228 5.81 -6.09 15.73
C SER A 228 6.35 -6.97 16.86
N HIS A 229 6.05 -6.63 18.12
CA HIS A 229 6.49 -7.39 19.30
C HIS A 229 5.74 -8.73 19.49
N MET A 230 4.62 -8.96 18.79
CA MET A 230 3.94 -10.26 18.73
C MET A 230 4.54 -11.18 17.65
N ASN A 231 5.28 -10.60 16.69
CA ASN A 231 5.74 -11.25 15.48
C ASN A 231 7.26 -11.49 15.50
N LEU A 232 7.74 -12.15 16.56
CA LEU A 232 9.18 -12.36 16.81
C LEU A 232 9.77 -13.60 16.13
N LEU A 233 8.91 -14.56 15.74
CA LEU A 233 9.32 -15.84 15.17
C LEU A 233 8.93 -15.95 13.69
N SER A 234 9.74 -16.69 12.94
CA SER A 234 9.45 -17.04 11.56
C SER A 234 8.26 -17.99 11.48
N PRO A 235 7.22 -17.69 10.69
CA PRO A 235 6.10 -18.61 10.51
C PRO A 235 6.50 -19.91 9.80
N ALA A 236 7.60 -19.93 9.06
CA ALA A 236 8.01 -21.09 8.27
C ALA A 236 8.81 -22.12 9.08
N ILE A 237 9.71 -21.67 9.95
CA ILE A 237 10.71 -22.52 10.63
C ILE A 237 10.62 -22.42 12.16
N GLY A 238 10.01 -21.37 12.69
CA GLY A 238 9.96 -21.10 14.13
C GLY A 238 11.19 -20.36 14.69
N ASP A 239 12.20 -20.11 13.86
CA ASP A 239 13.40 -19.38 14.28
C ASP A 239 13.10 -17.91 14.61
N PRO A 240 13.84 -17.32 15.58
CA PRO A 240 13.70 -15.90 15.89
C PRO A 240 14.12 -15.01 14.71
N ILE A 241 13.34 -13.97 14.46
CA ILE A 241 13.59 -12.99 13.39
C ILE A 241 14.20 -11.70 13.94
N SER A 242 13.80 -11.28 15.14
CA SER A 242 14.32 -10.08 15.80
C SER A 242 15.63 -10.33 16.54
N ILE A 243 16.61 -10.92 15.84
CA ILE A 243 17.95 -11.18 16.38
C ILE A 243 18.84 -9.94 16.12
N PRO A 244 19.68 -9.52 17.08
CA PRO A 244 20.72 -8.52 16.83
C PRO A 244 21.61 -8.89 15.64
N THR A 245 21.98 -7.91 14.82
CA THR A 245 22.81 -8.11 13.64
C THR A 245 23.97 -7.13 13.59
N GLN A 246 25.03 -7.47 12.84
CA GLN A 246 26.16 -6.58 12.53
C GLN A 246 26.74 -5.93 13.79
N ASP A 247 26.65 -4.61 13.91
CA ASP A 247 27.27 -3.81 14.96
C ASP A 247 26.84 -4.22 16.37
N MET A 248 25.59 -4.64 16.55
CA MET A 248 25.11 -5.10 17.85
C MET A 248 25.83 -6.38 18.29
N LEU A 249 26.05 -7.32 17.35
CA LEU A 249 26.79 -8.56 17.63
C LEU A 249 28.26 -8.26 17.89
N MET A 250 28.86 -7.35 17.12
CA MET A 250 30.25 -6.93 17.32
C MET A 250 30.46 -6.28 18.70
N GLY A 251 29.55 -5.40 19.13
CA GLY A 251 29.58 -4.81 20.46
C GLY A 251 29.49 -5.85 21.57
N LEU A 252 28.53 -6.78 21.47
CA LEU A 252 28.39 -7.89 22.43
C LEU A 252 29.62 -8.79 22.44
N TYR A 253 30.18 -9.11 21.28
CA TYR A 253 31.39 -9.93 21.16
C TYR A 253 32.61 -9.26 21.82
N VAL A 254 32.85 -7.98 21.54
CA VAL A 254 33.98 -7.24 22.13
C VAL A 254 33.82 -7.10 23.65
N LEU A 255 32.60 -6.94 24.17
CA LEU A 255 32.36 -6.87 25.61
C LEU A 255 32.53 -8.22 26.32
N THR A 256 32.34 -9.33 25.61
CA THR A 256 32.40 -10.69 26.17
C THR A 256 33.71 -11.40 25.91
N ILE A 257 34.57 -10.89 25.02
CA ILE A 257 35.89 -11.48 24.76
C ILE A 257 36.79 -11.27 25.98
N GLY A 258 37.04 -12.34 26.73
CA GLY A 258 37.85 -12.31 27.94
C GLY A 258 39.26 -11.79 27.64
N ASN A 259 39.65 -10.73 28.34
CA ASN A 259 40.92 -10.06 28.10
C ASN A 259 42.08 -10.83 28.75
N ARG A 260 42.77 -11.71 28.00
CA ARG A 260 43.89 -12.53 28.51
C ARG A 260 45.10 -11.74 29.04
N ARG A 261 45.17 -10.42 28.80
CA ARG A 261 46.32 -9.56 29.13
C ARG A 261 46.09 -8.64 30.33
N VAL A 262 44.89 -8.59 30.88
CA VAL A 262 44.63 -7.84 32.12
C VAL A 262 44.92 -8.80 33.28
N PRO A 263 45.82 -8.47 34.22
CA PRO A 263 46.03 -9.32 35.39
C PRO A 263 44.68 -9.48 36.09
N MET A 264 44.27 -10.73 36.35
CA MET A 264 43.09 -11.01 37.16
C MET A 264 43.33 -10.45 38.55
N MET A 265 42.91 -9.21 38.80
CA MET A 265 42.54 -8.80 40.14
C MET A 265 41.31 -9.64 40.49
N HIS A 266 41.46 -10.55 41.45
CA HIS A 266 40.34 -11.23 42.09
C HIS A 266 39.50 -10.17 42.83
N LEU A 267 38.66 -9.46 42.08
CA LEU A 267 37.58 -8.66 42.65
C LEU A 267 36.44 -9.63 42.94
N GLU A 268 36.20 -9.94 44.22
CA GLU A 268 34.96 -10.60 44.63
C GLU A 268 33.80 -9.63 44.38
N LEU A 269 33.11 -9.82 43.26
CA LEU A 269 31.92 -9.06 42.91
C LEU A 269 30.77 -9.50 43.81
N THR A 270 30.63 -8.87 44.98
CA THR A 270 29.44 -8.98 45.82
C THR A 270 28.28 -8.29 45.11
N GLY A 271 27.43 -9.07 44.42
CA GLY A 271 26.06 -8.71 44.01
C GLY A 271 25.85 -7.34 43.35
N ARG A 272 25.72 -7.33 42.02
CA ARG A 272 25.33 -6.20 41.15
C ARG A 272 24.37 -5.19 41.80
N ASN A 273 24.88 -4.09 42.36
CA ASN A 273 24.18 -2.82 42.52
C ASN A 273 25.17 -1.71 42.92
N GLU A 274 26.22 -1.52 42.13
CA GLU A 274 26.88 -0.22 42.06
C GLU A 274 26.38 0.48 40.80
N SER A 275 25.32 1.28 41.01
CA SER A 275 24.70 2.16 40.02
C SER A 275 25.67 3.27 39.63
N ILE A 276 26.04 3.30 38.34
CA ILE A 276 26.66 4.45 37.66
C ILE A 276 25.56 5.42 37.24
#